data_AF-A0A841R2V6-F1
#
_entry.id   AF-A0A841R2V6-F1
#
_cell.length_a   1.000
_cell.length_b   1.000
_cell.length_c   1.000
_cell.angle_alpha   90.00
_cell.angle_beta   90.00
_cell.angle_gamma   90.00
#
_symmetry.space_group_name_H-M   'P 1'
#
loop_
_entity.id
_entity.type
_entity.pdbx_description
1 polymer ?
#
loop_
_entity_poly.entity_id
_entity_poly.type
_entity_poly.pdbx_seq_one_letter_code
_entity_poly.pdbx_strand_id
1 'polypeptide(L)'
;MEQVNWRNVVKLSGAYIAYLIGSGFATGQEVLQFFVSYGMKGLYGALISAVLFCSIGVIVMRKGHELQLARPSLIFRHYCGNYLGRAIEYFTLLFIFSIVVIMIAGSGAIAEEYFGVPSAVGWLGMGVVAMITVLAGLRRLVDIIGAIGPFIVVFTVAVGMYTFFHDFNWTTAPVATTTAALAARPVAHWWQAGTLFFCYNMLAGMVFFTELGAQASSRKEAGIAGFCGGFFLMLTVVGMLCGMLANFDAVIGLQVPNLYLGAKISPLVALVFSVIIMFGIYSTTAPMYWLIKNECLKVVPQRWEIALTVALGVVFMLGGSFPFGKLVSLIYPFVGYVGIALVLVVFARTLFKNSSNDAQGDVETN
;
A
#
# COMPACT_ATOMS: atom_id res chain seq x y z
N MET A 1 -9.33 33.38 1.54
CA MET A 1 -8.87 32.20 0.78
C MET A 1 -8.28 31.22 1.78
N GLU A 2 -8.68 29.96 1.78
CA GLU A 2 -8.04 28.95 2.63
C GLU A 2 -6.53 28.92 2.34
N GLN A 3 -5.71 29.09 3.38
CA GLN A 3 -4.26 29.07 3.25
C GLN A 3 -3.79 27.65 2.92
N VAL A 4 -2.84 27.55 1.99
CA VAL A 4 -2.21 26.28 1.59
C VAL A 4 -0.73 26.39 1.89
N ASN A 5 -0.24 25.58 2.83
CA ASN A 5 1.19 25.45 3.10
C ASN A 5 1.77 24.33 2.25
N TRP A 6 2.46 24.70 1.17
CA TRP A 6 3.05 23.74 0.24
C TRP A 6 4.08 22.80 0.88
N ARG A 7 4.77 23.22 1.95
CA ARG A 7 5.66 22.30 2.69
C ARG A 7 4.87 21.21 3.38
N ASN A 8 3.70 21.55 3.93
CA ASN A 8 2.84 20.56 4.55
C ASN A 8 2.18 19.65 3.50
N VAL A 9 1.80 20.19 2.33
CA VAL A 9 1.32 19.38 1.20
C VAL A 9 2.35 18.31 0.82
N VAL A 10 3.62 18.68 0.64
CA VAL A 10 4.69 17.73 0.32
C VAL A 10 4.87 16.69 1.43
N LYS A 11 4.89 17.13 2.69
CA LYS A 11 5.02 16.23 3.85
C LYS A 11 3.88 15.21 3.91
N LEU A 12 2.63 15.67 3.82
CA LEU A 12 1.44 14.83 3.92
C LEU A 12 1.28 13.91 2.71
N SER A 13 1.55 14.40 1.49
CA SER A 13 1.56 13.57 0.28
C SER A 13 2.65 12.50 0.33
N GLY A 14 3.85 12.88 0.79
CA GLY A 14 4.95 11.94 0.98
C GLY A 14 4.63 10.86 2.01
N ALA A 15 3.99 11.22 3.12
CA ALA A 15 3.52 10.26 4.11
C ALA A 15 2.44 9.32 3.56
N TYR A 16 1.49 9.85 2.77
CA TYR A 16 0.48 9.05 2.08
C TYR A 16 1.12 7.96 1.22
N ILE A 17 2.10 8.36 0.39
CA ILE A 17 2.82 7.47 -0.51
C ILE A 17 3.64 6.45 0.28
N ALA A 18 4.43 6.91 1.26
CA ALA A 18 5.28 6.07 2.10
C ALA A 18 4.49 5.00 2.85
N TYR A 19 3.28 5.33 3.31
CA TYR A 19 2.44 4.38 4.04
C TYR A 19 1.98 3.20 3.17
N LEU A 20 1.70 3.45 1.89
CA LEU A 20 1.30 2.39 0.96
C LEU A 20 2.49 1.67 0.32
N ILE A 21 3.72 2.15 0.52
CA ILE A 21 4.91 1.40 0.12
C ILE A 21 5.10 0.27 1.12
N GLY A 22 4.85 -0.96 0.66
CA GLY A 22 5.17 -2.21 1.34
C GLY A 22 6.01 -3.15 0.48
N SER A 23 6.16 -4.40 0.92
CA SER A 23 6.89 -5.45 0.20
C SER A 23 6.34 -5.67 -1.20
N GLY A 24 5.02 -5.73 -1.39
CA GLY A 24 4.42 -5.93 -2.70
C GLY A 24 4.69 -4.79 -3.67
N PHE A 25 4.69 -3.55 -3.19
CA PHE A 25 5.05 -2.39 -3.99
C PHE A 25 6.56 -2.33 -4.31
N ALA A 26 7.41 -2.48 -3.28
CA ALA A 26 8.85 -2.35 -3.41
C ALA A 26 9.46 -3.51 -4.24
N THR A 27 9.00 -4.74 -4.04
CA THR A 27 9.40 -5.90 -4.87
C THR A 27 8.83 -5.80 -6.30
N GLY A 28 7.75 -5.06 -6.49
CA GLY A 28 7.01 -4.96 -7.74
C GLY A 28 5.96 -6.07 -7.93
N GLN A 29 5.80 -6.96 -6.94
CA GLN A 29 4.92 -8.11 -7.04
C GLN A 29 3.43 -7.75 -7.11
N GLU A 30 3.02 -6.68 -6.44
CA GLU A 30 1.66 -6.14 -6.58
C GLU A 30 1.40 -5.63 -7.99
N VAL A 31 2.35 -4.88 -8.55
CA VAL A 31 2.24 -4.34 -9.92
C VAL A 31 2.18 -5.47 -10.94
N LEU A 32 3.00 -6.51 -10.72
CA LEU A 32 3.03 -7.69 -11.56
C LEU A 32 1.67 -8.39 -11.60
N GLN A 33 1.11 -8.71 -10.43
CA GLN A 33 -0.14 -9.46 -10.34
C GLN A 33 -1.36 -8.62 -10.73
N PHE A 34 -1.45 -7.36 -10.30
CA PHE A 34 -2.65 -6.57 -10.54
C PHE A 34 -2.69 -5.92 -11.93
N PHE A 35 -1.54 -5.75 -12.59
CA PHE A 35 -1.47 -5.04 -13.87
C PHE A 35 -0.67 -5.79 -14.94
N VAL A 36 0.60 -6.14 -14.68
CA VAL A 36 1.47 -6.73 -15.72
C VAL A 36 0.88 -8.03 -16.25
N SER A 37 0.31 -8.90 -15.40
CA SER A 37 -0.30 -10.18 -15.81
C SER A 37 -1.48 -10.06 -16.79
N TYR A 38 -1.96 -8.85 -17.05
CA TYR A 38 -2.98 -8.54 -18.07
C TYR A 38 -2.40 -7.97 -19.36
N GLY A 39 -1.07 -7.88 -19.47
CA GLY A 39 -0.35 -7.30 -20.60
C GLY A 39 -0.70 -5.81 -20.74
N MET A 40 -0.86 -5.35 -21.99
CA MET A 40 -1.22 -3.95 -22.26
C MET A 40 -2.56 -3.52 -21.64
N LYS A 41 -3.49 -4.47 -21.40
CA LYS A 41 -4.77 -4.14 -20.73
C LYS A 41 -4.58 -3.74 -19.27
N GLY A 42 -3.45 -4.13 -18.66
CA GLY A 42 -3.06 -3.72 -17.31
C GLY A 42 -2.93 -2.20 -17.16
N LEU A 43 -2.54 -1.48 -18.22
CA LEU A 43 -2.45 -0.01 -18.21
C LEU A 43 -3.82 0.63 -17.94
N TYR A 44 -4.89 0.12 -18.55
CA TYR A 44 -6.25 0.61 -18.28
C TYR A 44 -6.69 0.31 -16.85
N GLY A 45 -6.29 -0.84 -16.30
CA GLY A 45 -6.51 -1.16 -14.88
C GLY A 45 -5.80 -0.16 -13.96
N ALA A 46 -4.54 0.16 -14.26
CA ALA A 46 -3.76 1.15 -13.50
C ALA A 46 -4.37 2.56 -13.60
N LEU A 47 -4.90 2.95 -14.76
CA LEU A 47 -5.62 4.22 -14.92
C LEU A 47 -6.90 4.28 -14.06
N ILE A 48 -7.66 3.18 -13.96
CA ILE A 48 -8.80 3.10 -13.04
C ILE A 48 -8.33 3.32 -11.60
N SER A 49 -7.28 2.62 -11.16
CA SER A 49 -6.72 2.82 -9.83
C SER A 49 -6.25 4.25 -9.62
N ALA A 50 -5.61 4.88 -10.61
CA ALA A 50 -5.15 6.26 -10.56
C ALA A 50 -6.28 7.25 -10.29
N VAL A 51 -7.38 7.15 -11.05
CA VAL A 51 -8.55 8.00 -10.84
C VAL A 51 -9.15 7.79 -9.45
N LEU A 52 -9.24 6.55 -8.98
CA LEU A 52 -9.79 6.22 -7.66
C LEU A 52 -8.91 6.71 -6.51
N PHE A 53 -7.58 6.52 -6.58
CA PHE A 53 -6.65 7.03 -5.57
C PHE A 53 -6.68 8.55 -5.47
N CYS A 54 -6.64 9.25 -6.61
CA CYS A 54 -6.71 10.72 -6.64
C CYS A 54 -8.04 11.23 -6.07
N SER A 55 -9.17 10.65 -6.46
CA SER A 55 -10.50 11.13 -6.06
C SER A 55 -10.84 10.79 -4.61
N ILE A 56 -10.74 9.52 -4.21
CA ILE A 56 -11.08 9.08 -2.85
C ILE A 56 -10.02 9.54 -1.85
N GLY A 57 -8.75 9.65 -2.25
CA GLY A 57 -7.69 10.23 -1.41
C GLY A 57 -8.03 11.65 -0.97
N VAL A 58 -8.51 12.50 -1.90
CA VAL A 58 -9.02 13.86 -1.59
C VAL A 58 -10.16 13.80 -0.58
N ILE A 59 -11.14 12.91 -0.79
CA ILE A 59 -12.32 12.79 0.07
C ILE A 59 -11.92 12.41 1.49
N VAL A 60 -11.12 11.37 1.65
CA VAL A 60 -10.73 10.84 2.96
C VAL A 60 -9.88 11.86 3.72
N MET A 61 -8.89 12.48 3.08
CA MET A 61 -8.03 13.47 3.75
C MET A 61 -8.81 14.73 4.15
N ARG A 62 -9.68 15.24 3.27
CA ARG A 62 -10.60 16.34 3.65
C ARG A 62 -11.48 15.95 4.84
N LYS A 63 -11.96 14.71 4.88
CA LYS A 63 -12.79 14.24 5.98
C LYS A 63 -12.03 14.10 7.28
N GLY A 64 -10.78 13.68 7.22
CA GLY A 64 -9.86 13.73 8.37
C GLY A 64 -9.74 15.13 8.94
N HIS A 65 -9.50 16.12 8.08
CA HIS A 65 -9.41 17.53 8.49
C HIS A 65 -10.71 18.05 9.11
N GLU A 66 -11.87 17.73 8.51
CA GLU A 66 -13.19 18.17 8.96
C GLU A 66 -13.59 17.54 10.31
N LEU A 67 -13.34 16.24 10.50
CA LEU A 67 -13.90 15.50 11.63
C LEU A 67 -13.05 15.56 12.90
N GLN A 68 -11.73 15.77 12.79
CA GLN A 68 -10.80 15.83 13.93
C GLN A 68 -11.08 14.71 14.97
N LEU A 69 -11.19 13.47 14.48
CA LEU A 69 -11.63 12.34 15.29
C LEU A 69 -10.64 12.05 16.42
N ALA A 70 -11.13 11.91 17.65
CA ALA A 70 -10.30 11.51 18.80
C ALA A 70 -9.59 10.15 18.59
N ARG A 71 -10.14 9.30 17.72
CA ARG A 71 -9.51 8.08 17.22
C ARG A 71 -9.76 7.99 15.72
N PRO A 72 -8.71 7.96 14.88
CA PRO A 72 -8.88 7.91 13.43
C PRO A 72 -9.67 6.69 12.93
N SER A 73 -9.64 5.56 13.65
CA SER A 73 -10.42 4.36 13.30
C SER A 73 -11.94 4.57 13.33
N LEU A 74 -12.42 5.61 14.02
CA LEU A 74 -13.84 5.97 14.05
C LEU A 74 -14.37 6.45 12.69
N ILE A 75 -13.49 6.68 11.71
CA ILE A 75 -13.87 7.00 10.33
C ILE A 75 -14.77 5.91 9.72
N PHE A 76 -14.51 4.64 10.03
CA PHE A 76 -15.36 3.55 9.57
C PHE A 76 -16.77 3.63 10.14
N ARG A 77 -16.91 4.07 11.39
CA ARG A 77 -18.22 4.27 12.04
C ARG A 77 -18.93 5.50 11.50
N HIS A 78 -18.18 6.54 11.14
CA HIS A 78 -18.74 7.72 10.48
C HIS A 78 -19.41 7.36 9.14
N TYR A 79 -18.77 6.52 8.32
CA TYR A 79 -19.32 6.12 7.02
C TYR A 79 -20.32 4.97 7.10
N CYS A 80 -20.05 3.94 7.89
CA CYS A 80 -20.82 2.69 7.87
C CYS A 80 -21.76 2.53 9.09
N GLY A 81 -21.77 3.49 10.01
CA GLY A 81 -22.52 3.38 11.27
C GLY A 81 -21.84 2.49 12.31
N ASN A 82 -22.45 2.34 13.48
CA ASN A 82 -21.81 1.73 14.64
C ASN A 82 -21.52 0.23 14.51
N TYR A 83 -22.45 -0.54 13.91
CA TYR A 83 -22.31 -1.99 13.79
C TYR A 83 -21.34 -2.37 12.67
N LEU A 84 -21.65 -1.98 11.43
CA LEU A 84 -20.82 -2.31 10.27
C LEU A 84 -19.45 -1.62 10.33
N GLY A 85 -19.38 -0.36 10.79
CA GLY A 85 -18.11 0.34 10.95
C GLY A 85 -17.19 -0.32 11.98
N ARG A 86 -17.74 -0.89 13.06
CA ARG A 86 -16.94 -1.66 14.04
C ARG A 86 -16.48 -3.00 13.47
N ALA A 87 -17.30 -3.68 12.68
CA ALA A 87 -16.88 -4.89 11.99
C ALA A 87 -15.73 -4.61 11.03
N ILE A 88 -15.81 -3.52 10.26
CA ILE A 88 -14.73 -3.08 9.35
C ILE A 88 -13.47 -2.72 10.15
N GLU A 89 -13.59 -2.02 11.28
CA GLU A 89 -12.45 -1.68 12.15
C GLU A 89 -11.67 -2.94 12.59
N TYR A 90 -12.36 -3.99 13.06
CA TYR A 90 -11.72 -5.25 13.44
C TYR A 90 -11.17 -6.01 12.23
N PHE A 91 -11.88 -5.98 11.10
CA PHE A 91 -11.41 -6.61 9.87
C PHE A 91 -10.14 -5.92 9.33
N THR A 92 -10.06 -4.59 9.38
CA THR A 92 -8.86 -3.83 9.02
C THR A 92 -7.70 -4.19 9.94
N LEU A 93 -7.92 -4.38 11.25
CA LEU A 93 -6.86 -4.83 12.15
C LEU A 93 -6.35 -6.24 11.79
N LEU A 94 -7.25 -7.16 11.46
CA LEU A 94 -6.89 -8.48 10.94
C LEU A 94 -6.14 -8.38 9.61
N PHE A 95 -6.52 -7.45 8.75
CA PHE A 95 -5.81 -7.23 7.49
C PHE A 95 -4.40 -6.69 7.73
N ILE A 96 -4.22 -5.75 8.65
CA ILE A 96 -2.89 -5.24 9.05
C ILE A 96 -2.02 -6.38 9.60
N PHE A 97 -2.59 -7.32 10.35
CA PHE A 97 -1.90 -8.55 10.75
C PHE A 97 -1.39 -9.35 9.55
N SER A 98 -2.25 -9.57 8.56
CA SER A 98 -1.85 -10.24 7.32
C SER A 98 -0.79 -9.46 6.55
N ILE A 99 -0.84 -8.12 6.54
CA ILE A 99 0.19 -7.29 5.90
C ILE A 99 1.55 -7.56 6.55
N VAL A 100 1.65 -7.58 7.89
CA VAL A 100 2.93 -7.89 8.58
C VAL A 100 3.48 -9.24 8.14
N VAL A 101 2.64 -10.26 8.03
CA VAL A 101 3.03 -11.58 7.51
C VAL A 101 3.53 -11.50 6.06
N ILE A 102 2.81 -10.80 5.19
CA ILE A 102 3.18 -10.60 3.77
C ILE A 102 4.49 -9.83 3.63
N MET A 103 4.74 -8.85 4.50
CA MET A 103 5.99 -8.09 4.51
C MET A 103 7.17 -9.00 4.82
N ILE A 104 7.05 -9.80 5.89
CA ILE A 104 8.08 -10.74 6.31
C ILE A 104 8.32 -11.81 5.23
N ALA A 105 7.26 -12.36 4.62
CA ALA A 105 7.40 -13.30 3.50
C ALA A 105 8.12 -12.68 2.30
N GLY A 106 7.84 -11.40 1.99
CA GLY A 106 8.52 -10.65 0.94
C GLY A 106 10.04 -10.52 1.16
N SER A 107 10.49 -10.40 2.42
CA SER A 107 11.93 -10.41 2.71
C SER A 107 12.58 -11.78 2.46
N GLY A 108 11.84 -12.86 2.69
CA GLY A 108 12.26 -14.22 2.33
C GLY A 108 12.43 -14.38 0.82
N ALA A 109 11.52 -13.82 0.03
CA ALA A 109 11.62 -13.84 -1.44
C ALA A 109 12.88 -13.12 -1.95
N ILE A 110 13.27 -11.99 -1.34
CA ILE A 110 14.50 -11.27 -1.71
C ILE A 110 15.75 -12.09 -1.34
N ALA A 111 15.75 -12.72 -0.17
CA ALA A 111 16.84 -13.58 0.26
C ALA A 111 17.11 -14.72 -0.74
N GLU A 112 16.04 -15.33 -1.24
CA GLU A 112 16.11 -16.41 -2.22
C GLU A 112 16.46 -15.92 -3.63
N GLU A 113 15.75 -14.92 -4.16
CA GLU A 113 15.94 -14.48 -5.55
C GLU A 113 17.18 -13.63 -5.79
N TYR A 114 17.60 -12.81 -4.82
CA TYR A 114 18.77 -11.94 -4.97
C TYR A 114 20.05 -12.57 -4.44
N PHE A 115 20.01 -12.98 -3.17
CA PHE A 115 21.19 -13.41 -2.45
C PHE A 115 21.46 -14.91 -2.65
N GLY A 116 20.52 -15.66 -3.24
CA GLY A 116 20.65 -17.10 -3.46
C GLY A 116 20.70 -17.91 -2.16
N VAL A 117 20.26 -17.33 -1.04
CA VAL A 117 20.22 -18.00 0.27
C VAL A 117 18.81 -18.50 0.56
N PRO A 118 18.62 -19.49 1.46
CA PRO A 118 17.29 -19.97 1.78
C PRO A 118 16.37 -18.83 2.23
N SER A 119 15.11 -18.84 1.78
CA SER A 119 14.10 -17.82 2.14
C SER A 119 13.95 -17.62 3.65
N ALA A 120 14.22 -18.68 4.44
CA ALA A 120 14.30 -18.66 5.90
C ALA A 120 15.21 -17.58 6.46
N VAL A 121 16.35 -17.31 5.81
CA VAL A 121 17.26 -16.25 6.25
C VAL A 121 16.57 -14.88 6.19
N GLY A 122 15.81 -14.63 5.12
CA GLY A 122 15.09 -13.37 4.94
C GLY A 122 13.94 -13.21 5.94
N TRP A 123 13.01 -14.18 5.99
CA TRP A 123 11.82 -14.04 6.83
C TRP A 123 12.12 -14.16 8.33
N LEU A 124 13.10 -14.98 8.76
CA LEU A 124 13.57 -14.95 10.15
C LEU A 124 14.28 -13.64 10.47
N GLY A 125 15.19 -13.20 9.59
CA GLY A 125 15.95 -11.97 9.79
C GLY A 125 15.05 -10.75 9.95
N MET A 126 14.11 -10.55 9.02
CA MET A 126 13.15 -9.44 9.09
C MET A 126 12.24 -9.55 10.31
N GLY A 127 11.74 -10.74 10.63
CA GLY A 127 10.89 -10.97 11.81
C GLY A 127 11.61 -10.64 13.12
N VAL A 128 12.87 -11.07 13.27
CA VAL A 128 13.71 -10.77 14.44
C VAL A 128 13.99 -9.27 14.54
N VAL A 129 14.40 -8.64 13.44
CA VAL A 129 14.69 -7.19 13.42
C VAL A 129 13.44 -6.38 13.78
N ALA A 130 12.28 -6.70 13.18
CA ALA A 130 11.02 -6.04 13.52
C ALA A 130 10.62 -6.26 14.98
N MET A 131 10.79 -7.48 15.52
CA MET A 131 10.50 -7.80 16.92
C MET A 131 11.38 -7.02 17.90
N ILE A 132 12.70 -6.98 17.68
CA ILE A 132 13.64 -6.21 18.50
C ILE A 132 13.24 -4.73 18.51
N THR A 133 12.88 -4.20 17.33
CA THR A 133 12.42 -2.83 17.19
C THR A 133 11.15 -2.53 17.98
N VAL A 134 10.15 -3.42 17.94
CA VAL A 134 8.92 -3.27 18.71
C VAL A 134 9.16 -3.34 20.22
N LEU A 135 10.14 -4.15 20.66
CA LEU A 135 10.58 -4.22 22.05
C LEU A 135 11.34 -2.96 22.49
N ALA A 136 12.16 -2.37 21.61
CA ALA A 136 12.91 -1.14 21.88
C ALA A 136 12.02 0.13 21.88
N GLY A 137 10.81 0.04 21.33
CA GLY A 137 9.82 1.11 21.28
C GLY A 137 9.87 1.94 19.99
N LEU A 138 8.69 2.23 19.43
CA LEU A 138 8.53 2.79 18.09
C LEU A 138 8.97 4.26 17.95
N ARG A 139 8.98 5.03 19.04
CA ARG A 139 9.12 6.51 19.00
C ARG A 139 10.41 7.01 18.34
N ARG A 140 11.51 6.23 18.43
CA ARG A 140 12.80 6.55 17.77
C ARG A 140 12.84 6.17 16.29
N LEU A 141 11.90 5.35 15.83
CA LEU A 141 11.92 4.72 14.51
C LEU A 141 11.08 5.45 13.48
N VAL A 142 10.00 6.12 13.92
CA VAL A 142 9.09 6.87 13.06
C VAL A 142 9.84 7.93 12.22
N ASP A 143 10.85 8.57 12.81
CA ASP A 143 11.65 9.59 12.13
C ASP A 143 12.57 9.00 11.04
N ILE A 144 13.09 7.79 11.25
CA ILE A 144 13.97 7.10 10.29
C ILE A 144 13.16 6.55 9.10
N ILE A 145 11.97 6.02 9.39
CA ILE A 145 11.07 5.45 8.39
C ILE A 145 10.54 6.52 7.42
N GLY A 146 10.25 7.72 7.92
CA GLY A 146 9.65 8.80 7.12
C GLY A 146 10.49 9.25 5.91
N ALA A 147 11.81 9.05 5.94
CA ALA A 147 12.71 9.45 4.85
C ALA A 147 12.86 8.39 3.73
N ILE A 148 12.51 7.13 4.02
CA ILE A 148 12.76 6.01 3.10
C ILE A 148 11.77 6.02 1.92
N GLY A 149 10.49 6.33 2.18
CA GLY A 149 9.42 6.26 1.18
C GLY A 149 9.67 7.07 -0.10
N PRO A 150 10.01 8.37 -0.03
CA PRO A 150 10.32 9.17 -1.21
C PRO A 150 11.50 8.61 -2.03
N PHE A 151 12.52 8.06 -1.37
CA PHE A 151 13.67 7.46 -2.03
C PHE A 151 13.28 6.19 -2.80
N ILE A 152 12.44 5.32 -2.20
CA ILE A 152 11.89 4.14 -2.88
C ILE A 152 11.15 4.57 -4.16
N VAL A 153 10.27 5.58 -4.06
CA VAL A 153 9.50 6.08 -5.22
C VAL A 153 10.41 6.56 -6.34
N VAL A 154 11.31 7.50 -6.04
CA VAL A 154 12.16 8.11 -7.07
C VAL A 154 13.03 7.05 -7.75
N PHE A 155 13.63 6.16 -6.95
CA PHE A 155 14.51 5.11 -7.47
C PHE A 155 13.73 4.11 -8.33
N THR A 156 12.56 3.68 -7.86
CA THR A 156 11.73 2.70 -8.56
C THR A 156 11.19 3.24 -9.88
N VAL A 157 10.76 4.51 -9.91
CA VAL A 157 10.37 5.19 -11.16
C VAL A 157 11.56 5.29 -12.11
N ALA A 158 12.72 5.71 -11.62
CA ALA A 158 13.90 5.87 -12.46
C ALA A 158 14.31 4.56 -13.14
N VAL A 159 14.37 3.45 -12.38
CA VAL A 159 14.68 2.13 -12.92
C VAL A 159 13.61 1.63 -13.89
N GLY A 160 12.33 1.77 -13.54
CA GLY A 160 11.21 1.35 -14.40
C GLY A 160 11.16 2.12 -15.73
N MET A 161 11.37 3.44 -15.69
CA MET A 161 11.37 4.27 -16.89
C MET A 161 12.63 4.07 -17.74
N TYR A 162 13.80 3.91 -17.12
CA TYR A 162 15.04 3.61 -17.83
C TYR A 162 14.91 2.29 -18.61
N THR A 163 14.47 1.23 -17.94
CA THR A 163 14.30 -0.09 -18.58
C THR A 163 13.22 -0.06 -19.66
N PHE A 164 12.13 0.69 -19.46
CA PHE A 164 11.15 0.93 -20.50
C PHE A 164 11.78 1.60 -21.74
N PHE A 165 12.42 2.76 -21.62
CA PHE A 165 12.96 3.46 -22.78
C PHE A 165 14.10 2.71 -23.49
N HIS A 166 14.83 1.86 -22.76
CA HIS A 166 15.92 1.07 -23.32
C HIS A 166 15.44 -0.19 -24.05
N ASP A 167 14.48 -0.92 -23.46
CA ASP A 167 14.09 -2.25 -23.93
C ASP A 167 12.73 -2.29 -24.65
N PHE A 168 11.92 -1.22 -24.59
CA PHE A 168 10.57 -1.28 -25.13
C PHE A 168 10.54 -1.33 -26.66
N ASN A 169 10.02 -2.44 -27.17
CA ASN A 169 9.82 -2.65 -28.59
C ASN A 169 8.32 -2.70 -28.93
N TRP A 170 7.86 -1.74 -29.74
CA TRP A 170 6.45 -1.60 -30.13
C TRP A 170 5.92 -2.78 -30.95
N THR A 171 6.81 -3.58 -31.55
CA THR A 171 6.44 -4.74 -32.38
C THR A 171 6.10 -6.00 -31.58
N THR A 172 6.47 -6.04 -30.29
CA THR A 172 6.30 -7.21 -29.42
C THR A 172 5.47 -6.85 -28.18
N ALA A 173 4.34 -6.16 -28.38
CA ALA A 173 3.44 -5.84 -27.29
C ALA A 173 2.93 -7.16 -26.63
N PRO A 174 3.11 -7.35 -25.32
CA PRO A 174 2.86 -8.64 -24.68
C PRO A 174 1.37 -8.97 -24.73
N VAL A 175 1.07 -10.12 -25.32
CA VAL A 175 -0.24 -10.76 -25.24
C VAL A 175 -0.22 -11.67 -24.02
N ALA A 176 -0.85 -11.23 -22.93
CA ALA A 176 -0.85 -11.96 -21.65
C ALA A 176 -1.77 -13.19 -21.68
N THR A 177 -1.49 -14.15 -22.56
CA THR A 177 -2.21 -15.43 -22.68
C THR A 177 -1.37 -16.61 -22.22
N THR A 178 -0.12 -16.39 -21.80
CA THR A 178 0.76 -17.43 -21.26
C THR A 178 0.19 -18.01 -19.96
N THR A 179 0.46 -19.29 -19.70
CA THR A 179 0.03 -19.97 -18.47
C THR A 179 0.56 -19.27 -17.22
N ALA A 180 1.80 -18.78 -17.25
CA ALA A 180 2.41 -18.01 -16.16
C ALA A 180 1.64 -16.70 -15.89
N ALA A 181 1.27 -15.98 -16.95
CA ALA A 181 0.48 -14.76 -16.81
C ALA A 181 -0.92 -15.04 -16.26
N LEU A 182 -1.59 -16.10 -16.72
CA LEU A 182 -2.89 -16.51 -16.20
C LEU A 182 -2.82 -16.93 -14.72
N ALA A 183 -1.78 -17.64 -14.32
CA ALA A 183 -1.58 -18.09 -12.94
C ALA A 183 -1.20 -16.95 -11.97
N ALA A 184 -0.59 -15.88 -12.48
CA ALA A 184 -0.24 -14.69 -11.69
C ALA A 184 -1.44 -13.76 -11.44
N ARG A 185 -2.54 -13.91 -12.19
CA ARG A 185 -3.71 -13.04 -12.06
C ARG A 185 -4.42 -13.25 -10.73
N PRO A 186 -4.68 -12.18 -9.96
CA PRO A 186 -5.50 -12.26 -8.76
C PRO A 186 -6.98 -12.50 -9.08
N VAL A 187 -7.46 -11.99 -10.23
CA VAL A 187 -8.85 -12.07 -10.68
C VAL A 187 -8.96 -12.19 -12.20
N ALA A 188 -10.13 -12.55 -12.71
CA ALA A 188 -10.30 -12.83 -14.14
C ALA A 188 -10.10 -11.60 -15.04
N HIS A 189 -10.54 -10.41 -14.61
CA HIS A 189 -10.60 -9.22 -15.46
C HIS A 189 -9.69 -8.08 -14.98
N TRP A 190 -9.01 -7.42 -15.92
CA TRP A 190 -8.07 -6.32 -15.67
C TRP A 190 -8.70 -5.13 -14.93
N TRP A 191 -9.96 -4.81 -15.24
CA TRP A 191 -10.67 -3.70 -14.59
C TRP A 191 -10.98 -4.03 -13.13
N GLN A 192 -11.34 -5.29 -12.84
CA GLN A 192 -11.55 -5.77 -11.47
C GLN A 192 -10.24 -5.70 -10.70
N ALA A 193 -9.13 -6.12 -11.29
CA ALA A 193 -7.82 -6.03 -10.65
C ALA A 193 -7.48 -4.57 -10.29
N GLY A 194 -7.63 -3.64 -11.23
CA GLY A 194 -7.39 -2.21 -10.94
C GLY A 194 -8.30 -1.65 -9.83
N THR A 195 -9.58 -2.01 -9.82
CA THR A 195 -10.49 -1.60 -8.74
C THR A 195 -10.09 -2.22 -7.39
N LEU A 196 -9.82 -3.52 -7.35
CA LEU A 196 -9.46 -4.23 -6.13
C LEU A 196 -8.12 -3.73 -5.56
N PHE A 197 -7.14 -3.44 -6.44
CA PHE A 197 -5.86 -2.86 -6.05
C PHE A 197 -6.03 -1.57 -5.25
N PHE A 198 -6.89 -0.68 -5.76
CA PHE A 198 -7.25 0.54 -5.04
C PHE A 198 -8.01 0.23 -3.75
N CYS A 199 -9.02 -0.64 -3.80
CA CYS A 199 -9.92 -0.89 -2.67
C CYS A 199 -9.22 -1.49 -1.45
N TYR A 200 -8.31 -2.45 -1.62
CA TYR A 200 -7.60 -3.03 -0.48
C TYR A 200 -6.62 -2.02 0.13
N ASN A 201 -5.91 -1.26 -0.71
CA ASN A 201 -4.98 -0.22 -0.26
C ASN A 201 -5.72 0.90 0.47
N MET A 202 -6.89 1.30 -0.04
CA MET A 202 -7.73 2.28 0.61
C MET A 202 -8.22 1.77 1.97
N LEU A 203 -8.60 0.49 2.08
CA LEU A 203 -8.98 -0.09 3.38
C LEU A 203 -7.82 -0.10 4.38
N ALA A 204 -6.61 -0.49 3.96
CA ALA A 204 -5.41 -0.45 4.79
C ALA A 204 -5.03 0.99 5.20
N GLY A 205 -5.20 1.95 4.29
CA GLY A 205 -4.78 3.34 4.46
C GLY A 205 -5.79 4.26 5.10
N MET A 206 -7.09 3.93 5.11
CA MET A 206 -8.13 4.89 5.48
C MET A 206 -7.94 5.51 6.85
N VAL A 207 -7.57 4.71 7.86
CA VAL A 207 -7.30 5.21 9.22
C VAL A 207 -6.14 6.20 9.21
N PHE A 208 -5.04 5.86 8.54
CA PHE A 208 -3.85 6.69 8.45
C PHE A 208 -4.09 7.97 7.63
N PHE A 209 -4.80 7.88 6.50
CA PHE A 209 -5.13 9.06 5.68
C PHE A 209 -6.08 10.01 6.38
N THR A 210 -6.97 9.48 7.22
CA THR A 210 -7.83 10.31 8.08
C THR A 210 -6.99 11.07 9.11
N GLU A 211 -6.02 10.39 9.75
CA GLU A 211 -5.08 11.02 10.68
C GLU A 211 -4.19 12.08 9.99
N LEU A 212 -3.64 11.77 8.81
CA LEU A 212 -2.88 12.74 8.01
C LEU A 212 -3.73 13.96 7.63
N GLY A 213 -5.00 13.73 7.28
CA GLY A 213 -5.95 14.81 6.99
C GLY A 213 -6.17 15.73 8.18
N ALA A 214 -6.25 15.18 9.40
CA ALA A 214 -6.43 15.95 10.62
C ALA A 214 -5.25 16.92 10.88
N GLN A 215 -4.05 16.59 10.42
CA GLN A 215 -2.84 17.42 10.54
C GLN A 215 -2.72 18.52 9.47
N ALA A 216 -3.64 18.59 8.50
CA ALA A 216 -3.65 19.66 7.51
C ALA A 216 -4.13 20.98 8.12
N SER A 217 -3.58 22.10 7.63
CA SER A 217 -3.91 23.45 8.10
C SER A 217 -5.24 23.96 7.55
N SER A 218 -5.72 23.38 6.46
CA SER A 218 -7.00 23.71 5.84
C SER A 218 -7.57 22.52 5.06
N ARG A 219 -8.88 22.59 4.76
CA ARG A 219 -9.58 21.57 3.95
C ARG A 219 -9.01 21.49 2.53
N LYS A 220 -8.67 22.65 1.93
CA LYS A 220 -8.03 22.72 0.61
C LYS A 220 -6.64 22.08 0.65
N GLU A 221 -5.84 22.36 1.68
CA GLU A 221 -4.53 21.73 1.87
C GLU A 221 -4.65 20.20 1.97
N ALA A 222 -5.58 19.70 2.79
CA ALA A 222 -5.83 18.26 2.91
C ALA A 222 -6.24 17.63 1.57
N GLY A 223 -7.09 18.30 0.81
CA GLY A 223 -7.51 17.83 -0.51
C GLY A 223 -6.36 17.78 -1.53
N ILE A 224 -5.53 18.83 -1.60
CA ILE A 224 -4.37 18.86 -2.49
C ILE A 224 -3.37 17.77 -2.10
N ALA A 225 -3.11 17.58 -0.80
CA ALA A 225 -2.24 16.51 -0.31
C ALA A 225 -2.77 15.12 -0.69
N GLY A 226 -4.09 14.90 -0.57
CA GLY A 226 -4.72 13.64 -0.98
C GLY A 226 -4.62 13.38 -2.48
N PHE A 227 -4.82 14.41 -3.30
CA PHE A 227 -4.67 14.32 -4.76
C PHE A 227 -3.21 14.02 -5.14
N CYS A 228 -2.26 14.79 -4.62
CA CYS A 228 -0.83 14.61 -4.91
C CYS A 228 -0.33 13.24 -4.43
N GLY A 229 -0.73 12.80 -3.24
CA GLY A 229 -0.41 11.47 -2.73
C GLY A 229 -0.88 10.36 -3.65
N GLY A 230 -2.15 10.38 -4.05
CA GLY A 230 -2.71 9.40 -4.99
C GLY A 230 -2.07 9.45 -6.38
N PHE A 231 -1.82 10.65 -6.91
CA PHE A 231 -1.21 10.86 -8.22
C PHE A 231 0.22 10.32 -8.28
N PHE A 232 1.09 10.71 -7.36
CA PHE A 232 2.49 10.30 -7.38
C PHE A 232 2.68 8.83 -7.01
N LEU A 233 1.83 8.27 -6.13
CA LEU A 233 1.78 6.82 -5.91
C LEU A 233 1.51 6.09 -7.22
N MET A 234 0.48 6.51 -7.96
CA MET A 234 0.07 5.82 -9.18
C MET A 234 0.99 6.10 -10.37
N LEU A 235 1.66 7.25 -10.41
CA LEU A 235 2.78 7.50 -11.31
C LEU A 235 3.89 6.47 -11.09
N THR A 236 4.16 6.13 -9.83
CA THR A 236 5.16 5.12 -9.46
C THR A 236 4.75 3.72 -9.91
N VAL A 237 3.48 3.36 -9.73
CA VAL A 237 2.90 2.11 -10.25
C VAL A 237 3.02 2.03 -11.77
N VAL A 238 2.65 3.10 -12.49
CA VAL A 238 2.70 3.13 -13.95
C VAL A 238 4.15 3.05 -14.45
N GLY A 239 5.09 3.73 -13.81
CA GLY A 239 6.52 3.65 -14.16
C GLY A 239 7.07 2.21 -14.05
N MET A 240 6.75 1.51 -12.96
CA MET A 240 7.09 0.09 -12.81
C MET A 240 6.41 -0.79 -13.86
N LEU A 241 5.11 -0.58 -14.07
CA LEU A 241 4.31 -1.34 -15.02
C LEU A 241 4.91 -1.23 -16.43
N CYS A 242 5.31 -0.04 -16.86
CA CYS A 242 5.97 0.18 -18.15
C CYS A 242 7.27 -0.63 -18.26
N GLY A 243 8.18 -0.52 -17.29
CA GLY A 243 9.45 -1.28 -17.30
C GLY A 243 9.24 -2.80 -17.31
N MET A 244 8.26 -3.29 -16.54
CA MET A 244 7.90 -4.69 -16.51
C MET A 244 7.24 -5.18 -17.81
N LEU A 245 6.40 -4.37 -18.45
CA LEU A 245 5.80 -4.72 -19.75
C LEU A 245 6.85 -4.80 -20.86
N ALA A 246 7.88 -3.95 -20.82
CA ALA A 246 9.02 -4.04 -21.75
C ALA A 246 9.82 -5.35 -21.58
N ASN A 247 9.78 -5.93 -20.37
CA ASN A 247 10.50 -7.16 -20.00
C ASN A 247 9.54 -8.31 -19.63
N PHE A 248 8.33 -8.33 -20.20
CA PHE A 248 7.20 -9.15 -19.73
C PHE A 248 7.54 -10.63 -19.50
N ASP A 249 8.11 -11.31 -20.50
CA ASP A 249 8.40 -12.74 -20.42
C ASP A 249 9.49 -13.08 -19.39
N ALA A 250 10.38 -12.13 -19.10
CA ALA A 250 11.46 -12.32 -18.13
C ALA A 250 11.02 -12.04 -16.69
N VAL A 251 10.06 -11.12 -16.50
CA VAL A 251 9.56 -10.79 -15.16
C VAL A 251 8.40 -11.67 -14.71
N ILE A 252 7.62 -12.24 -15.64
CA ILE A 252 6.44 -13.02 -15.31
C ILE A 252 6.83 -14.31 -14.55
N GLY A 253 6.36 -14.42 -13.31
CA GLY A 253 6.68 -15.55 -12.43
C GLY A 253 7.75 -15.28 -11.37
N LEU A 254 8.44 -14.14 -11.45
CA LEU A 254 9.35 -13.69 -10.38
C LEU A 254 8.55 -13.25 -9.14
N GLN A 255 9.16 -13.39 -7.97
CA GLN A 255 8.67 -12.82 -6.71
C GLN A 255 9.11 -11.37 -6.54
N VAL A 256 10.27 -10.98 -7.08
CA VAL A 256 10.87 -9.65 -6.95
C VAL A 256 11.19 -9.05 -8.32
N PRO A 257 10.19 -8.78 -9.18
CA PRO A 257 10.42 -8.28 -10.55
C PRO A 257 11.18 -6.95 -10.63
N ASN A 258 11.03 -6.04 -9.64
CA ASN A 258 11.79 -4.78 -9.64
C ASN A 258 13.30 -5.00 -9.52
N LEU A 259 13.71 -6.05 -8.83
CA LEU A 259 15.12 -6.40 -8.71
C LEU A 259 15.70 -6.86 -10.04
N TYR A 260 14.94 -7.61 -10.83
CA TYR A 260 15.32 -7.98 -12.20
C TYR A 260 15.55 -6.72 -13.06
N LEU A 261 14.64 -5.74 -12.99
CA LEU A 261 14.81 -4.47 -13.70
C LEU A 261 16.08 -3.73 -13.25
N GLY A 262 16.42 -3.76 -11.96
CA GLY A 262 17.67 -3.20 -11.45
C GLY A 262 18.90 -3.93 -11.98
N ALA A 263 18.88 -5.26 -12.02
CA ALA A 263 19.97 -6.10 -12.50
C ALA A 263 20.25 -5.92 -14.00
N LYS A 264 19.22 -5.60 -14.78
CA LYS A 264 19.35 -5.22 -16.19
C LYS A 264 20.21 -3.97 -16.41
N ILE A 265 20.19 -3.02 -15.47
CA ILE A 265 20.99 -1.80 -15.56
C ILE A 265 22.44 -2.08 -15.14
N SER A 266 22.63 -2.60 -13.93
CA SER A 266 23.93 -3.07 -13.45
C SER A 266 23.79 -3.87 -12.15
N PRO A 267 24.79 -4.70 -11.79
CA PRO A 267 24.81 -5.39 -10.49
C PRO A 267 24.74 -4.44 -9.29
N LEU A 268 25.35 -3.24 -9.41
CA LEU A 268 25.32 -2.22 -8.36
C LEU A 268 23.90 -1.66 -8.16
N VAL A 269 23.18 -1.41 -9.26
CA VAL A 269 21.78 -0.94 -9.19
C VAL A 269 20.90 -2.00 -8.54
N ALA A 270 21.06 -3.27 -8.88
CA ALA A 270 20.35 -4.37 -8.22
C ALA A 270 20.64 -4.43 -6.71
N LEU A 271 21.91 -4.27 -6.32
CA LEU A 271 22.32 -4.26 -4.91
C LEU A 271 21.64 -3.13 -4.15
N VAL A 272 21.72 -1.92 -4.69
CA VAL A 272 21.05 -0.74 -4.13
C VAL A 272 19.54 -0.97 -4.05
N PHE A 273 18.93 -1.56 -5.08
CA PHE A 273 17.50 -1.88 -5.08
C PHE A 273 17.15 -2.88 -3.97
N SER A 274 17.92 -3.95 -3.80
CA SER A 274 17.67 -4.96 -2.76
C SER A 274 17.66 -4.34 -1.35
N VAL A 275 18.60 -3.44 -1.08
CA VAL A 275 18.70 -2.72 0.20
C VAL A 275 17.51 -1.78 0.39
N ILE A 276 17.13 -1.04 -0.66
CA ILE A 276 15.96 -0.15 -0.65
C ILE A 276 14.68 -0.95 -0.39
N ILE A 277 14.50 -2.10 -1.03
CA ILE A 277 13.34 -2.96 -0.83
C ILE A 277 13.33 -3.47 0.61
N MET A 278 14.45 -3.96 1.14
CA MET A 278 14.53 -4.40 2.54
C MET A 278 14.17 -3.30 3.54
N PHE A 279 14.62 -2.06 3.31
CA PHE A 279 14.22 -0.91 4.11
C PHE A 279 12.72 -0.59 3.96
N GLY A 280 12.17 -0.69 2.75
CA GLY A 280 10.73 -0.55 2.51
C GLY A 280 9.91 -1.57 3.28
N ILE A 281 10.28 -2.84 3.20
CA ILE A 281 9.65 -3.93 3.95
C ILE A 281 9.70 -3.66 5.45
N TYR A 282 10.87 -3.30 5.97
CA TYR A 282 11.05 -2.98 7.37
C TYR A 282 10.17 -1.80 7.81
N SER A 283 10.11 -0.75 6.98
CA SER A 283 9.36 0.48 7.25
C SER A 283 7.86 0.26 7.41
N THR A 284 7.30 -0.79 6.79
CA THR A 284 5.90 -1.19 6.97
C THR A 284 5.74 -2.21 8.11
N THR A 285 6.64 -3.19 8.18
CA THR A 285 6.57 -4.30 9.15
C THR A 285 6.60 -3.80 10.59
N ALA A 286 7.57 -2.97 10.95
CA ALA A 286 7.79 -2.52 12.32
C ALA A 286 6.61 -1.72 12.90
N PRO A 287 6.10 -0.65 12.24
CA PRO A 287 4.98 0.12 12.79
C PRO A 287 3.67 -0.67 12.80
N MET A 288 3.40 -1.51 11.80
CA MET A 288 2.17 -2.32 11.79
C MET A 288 2.20 -3.42 12.85
N TYR A 289 3.35 -4.04 13.09
CA TYR A 289 3.53 -4.96 14.21
C TYR A 289 3.30 -4.23 15.54
N TRP A 290 3.94 -3.06 15.75
CA TRP A 290 3.70 -2.26 16.94
C TRP A 290 2.21 -1.90 17.13
N LEU A 291 1.51 -1.56 16.04
CA LEU A 291 0.07 -1.27 16.06
C LEU A 291 -0.73 -2.48 16.55
N ILE A 292 -0.49 -3.67 16.00
CA ILE A 292 -1.19 -4.90 16.41
C ILE A 292 -0.93 -5.21 17.89
N LYS A 293 0.34 -5.13 18.32
CA LYS A 293 0.72 -5.32 19.72
C LYS A 293 -0.11 -4.40 20.62
N ASN A 294 -0.19 -3.12 20.29
CA ASN A 294 -0.91 -2.15 21.11
C ASN A 294 -2.42 -2.35 21.12
N GLU A 295 -2.99 -2.78 19.99
CA GLU A 295 -4.40 -3.16 19.94
C GLU A 295 -4.68 -4.38 20.84
N CYS A 296 -3.80 -5.38 20.85
CA CYS A 296 -3.88 -6.52 21.77
C CYS A 296 -3.72 -6.11 23.25
N LEU A 297 -2.86 -5.14 23.56
CA LEU A 297 -2.68 -4.63 24.94
C LEU A 297 -3.88 -3.87 25.50
N LYS A 298 -4.89 -3.55 24.68
CA LYS A 298 -6.18 -3.03 25.19
C LYS A 298 -6.99 -4.10 25.92
N VAL A 299 -6.72 -5.38 25.66
CA VAL A 299 -7.42 -6.52 26.28
C VAL A 299 -6.48 -7.41 27.11
N VAL A 300 -5.16 -7.35 26.87
CA VAL A 300 -4.15 -8.10 27.61
C VAL A 300 -3.51 -7.21 28.69
N PRO A 301 -3.30 -7.69 29.93
CA PRO A 301 -2.64 -6.90 30.97
C PRO A 301 -1.22 -6.50 30.60
N GLN A 302 -0.84 -5.24 30.88
CA GLN A 302 0.44 -4.67 30.45
C GLN A 302 1.69 -5.40 30.97
N ARG A 303 1.61 -6.12 32.09
CA ARG A 303 2.69 -6.99 32.57
C ARG A 303 3.11 -8.10 31.58
N TRP A 304 2.25 -8.45 30.62
CA TRP A 304 2.51 -9.45 29.59
C TRP A 304 3.04 -8.86 28.28
N GLU A 305 3.35 -7.56 28.24
CA GLU A 305 3.75 -6.85 27.02
C GLU A 305 4.92 -7.51 26.27
N ILE A 306 5.96 -7.94 26.98
CA ILE A 306 7.12 -8.60 26.37
C ILE A 306 6.72 -9.97 25.83
N ALA A 307 6.02 -10.78 26.62
CA ALA A 307 5.58 -12.11 26.22
C ALA A 307 4.63 -12.08 25.01
N LEU A 308 3.69 -11.11 24.99
CA LEU A 308 2.80 -10.87 23.87
C LEU A 308 3.57 -10.46 22.61
N THR A 309 4.56 -9.57 22.75
CA THR A 309 5.41 -9.18 21.63
C THR A 309 6.14 -10.41 21.09
N VAL A 310 6.86 -11.16 21.92
CA VAL A 310 7.56 -12.38 21.47
C VAL A 310 6.61 -13.39 20.81
N ALA A 311 5.44 -13.63 21.39
CA ALA A 311 4.44 -14.54 20.82
C ALA A 311 3.96 -14.09 19.43
N LEU A 312 3.61 -12.81 19.27
CA LEU A 312 3.25 -12.23 17.97
C LEU A 312 4.40 -12.35 16.96
N GLY A 313 5.64 -12.06 17.38
CA GLY A 313 6.82 -12.18 16.54
C GLY A 313 7.02 -13.59 16.00
N VAL A 314 6.87 -14.61 16.86
CA VAL A 314 6.93 -16.02 16.45
C VAL A 314 5.82 -16.33 15.44
N VAL A 315 4.58 -15.92 15.70
CA VAL A 315 3.46 -16.15 14.78
C VAL A 315 3.69 -15.47 13.43
N PHE A 316 4.20 -14.24 13.42
CA PHE A 316 4.52 -13.51 12.19
C PHE A 316 5.64 -14.16 11.39
N MET A 317 6.68 -14.68 12.06
CA MET A 317 7.75 -15.43 11.40
C MET A 317 7.23 -16.75 10.81
N LEU A 318 6.41 -17.49 11.56
CA LEU A 318 5.78 -18.72 11.06
C LEU A 318 4.89 -18.44 9.85
N GLY A 319 4.07 -17.38 9.88
CA GLY A 319 3.31 -16.94 8.73
C GLY A 319 4.20 -16.50 7.57
N GLY A 320 5.33 -15.86 7.86
CA GLY A 320 6.31 -15.41 6.87
C GLY A 320 6.96 -16.54 6.07
N SER A 321 6.85 -17.79 6.53
CA SER A 321 7.32 -18.97 5.79
C SER A 321 6.43 -19.32 4.58
N PHE A 322 5.21 -18.77 4.48
CA PHE A 322 4.34 -19.02 3.34
C PHE A 322 4.84 -18.33 2.06
N PRO A 323 4.52 -18.88 0.86
CA PRO A 323 4.97 -18.30 -0.40
C PRO A 323 4.44 -16.87 -0.61
N PHE A 324 5.34 -15.90 -0.71
CA PHE A 324 5.02 -14.47 -0.79
C PHE A 324 3.98 -14.15 -1.87
N GLY A 325 4.23 -14.54 -3.12
CA GLY A 325 3.32 -14.28 -4.23
C GLY A 325 1.94 -14.89 -4.06
N LYS A 326 1.82 -16.03 -3.35
CA LYS A 326 0.52 -16.65 -3.03
C LYS A 326 -0.25 -15.83 -2.01
N LEU A 327 0.42 -15.35 -0.96
CA LEU A 327 -0.22 -14.48 0.03
C LEU A 327 -0.77 -13.20 -0.64
N VAL A 328 0.01 -12.57 -1.53
CA VAL A 328 -0.42 -11.40 -2.32
C VAL A 328 -1.65 -11.74 -3.17
N SER A 329 -1.59 -12.83 -3.93
CA SER A 329 -2.66 -13.23 -4.86
C SER A 329 -3.97 -13.66 -4.18
N LEU A 330 -3.89 -14.08 -2.91
CA LEU A 330 -5.05 -14.58 -2.17
C LEU A 330 -5.65 -13.49 -1.27
N ILE A 331 -4.82 -12.85 -0.45
CA ILE A 331 -5.28 -11.97 0.61
C ILE A 331 -5.72 -10.61 0.04
N TYR A 332 -4.94 -10.03 -0.88
CA TYR A 332 -5.24 -8.69 -1.39
C TYR A 332 -6.53 -8.62 -2.21
N PRO A 333 -6.85 -9.55 -3.11
CA PRO A 333 -8.13 -9.52 -3.83
C PRO A 333 -9.31 -9.76 -2.90
N PHE A 334 -9.19 -10.71 -1.97
CA PHE A 334 -10.21 -10.98 -0.96
C PHE A 334 -10.53 -9.72 -0.14
N VAL A 335 -9.49 -9.05 0.37
CA VAL A 335 -9.66 -7.78 1.09
C VAL A 335 -10.17 -6.68 0.17
N GLY A 336 -9.75 -6.66 -1.09
CA GLY A 336 -10.24 -5.73 -2.10
C GLY A 336 -11.76 -5.78 -2.24
N TYR A 337 -12.38 -6.96 -2.19
CA TYR A 337 -13.85 -7.07 -2.25
C TYR A 337 -14.54 -6.45 -1.04
N VAL A 338 -13.97 -6.59 0.16
CA VAL A 338 -14.46 -5.87 1.34
C VAL A 338 -14.24 -4.36 1.19
N GLY A 339 -13.10 -3.96 0.64
CA GLY A 339 -12.78 -2.57 0.31
C GLY A 339 -13.75 -1.96 -0.70
N ILE A 340 -14.25 -2.71 -1.68
CA ILE A 340 -15.28 -2.23 -2.62
C ILE A 340 -16.52 -1.77 -1.86
N ALA A 341 -17.03 -2.59 -0.94
CA ALA A 341 -18.20 -2.25 -0.14
C ALA A 341 -17.99 -0.94 0.63
N LEU A 342 -16.81 -0.77 1.25
CA LEU A 342 -16.44 0.46 1.96
C LEU A 342 -16.39 1.67 1.02
N VAL A 343 -15.69 1.54 -0.11
CA VAL A 343 -15.52 2.63 -1.09
C VAL A 343 -16.87 3.08 -1.65
N LEU A 344 -17.77 2.15 -1.96
CA LEU A 344 -19.12 2.47 -2.43
C LEU A 344 -19.89 3.28 -1.38
N VAL A 345 -19.80 2.92 -0.10
CA VAL A 345 -20.44 3.68 0.99
C VAL A 345 -19.82 5.07 1.13
N VAL A 346 -18.49 5.19 1.06
CA VAL A 346 -17.79 6.48 1.11
C VAL A 346 -18.24 7.37 -0.04
N PHE A 347 -18.29 6.84 -1.26
CA PHE A 347 -18.68 7.57 -2.45
C PHE A 347 -20.15 8.02 -2.38
N ALA A 348 -21.06 7.09 -2.06
CA ALA A 348 -22.49 7.37 -1.92
C ALA A 348 -22.74 8.47 -0.86
N ARG A 349 -22.19 8.33 0.35
CA ARG A 349 -22.39 9.33 1.41
C ARG A 349 -21.79 10.69 1.09
N THR A 350 -20.71 10.72 0.30
CA THR A 350 -20.09 11.98 -0.11
C THR A 350 -20.95 12.71 -1.14
N LEU A 351 -21.55 11.98 -2.10
CA LEU A 351 -22.44 12.57 -3.10
C LEU A 351 -23.77 13.04 -2.48
N PHE A 352 -24.45 12.19 -1.71
CA PHE A 352 -25.77 12.51 -1.15
C PHE A 352 -25.74 13.65 -0.14
N LYS A 353 -24.63 13.83 0.61
CA LYS A 353 -24.50 14.94 1.57
C LYS A 353 -24.28 16.29 0.90
N ASN A 354 -23.67 16.33 -0.29
CA ASN A 354 -23.56 17.57 -1.07
C ASN A 354 -24.95 17.96 -1.64
N SER A 355 -25.74 17.00 -2.12
CA SER A 355 -27.10 17.28 -2.63
C SER A 355 -28.06 17.82 -1.57
N SER A 356 -27.90 17.45 -0.29
CA SER A 356 -28.73 18.01 0.79
C SER A 356 -28.34 19.44 1.20
N ASN A 357 -27.08 19.84 1.01
CA ASN A 357 -26.67 21.23 1.24
C ASN A 357 -27.11 22.15 0.10
N ASP A 358 -27.16 21.65 -1.14
CA ASP A 358 -27.68 22.41 -2.29
C ASP A 358 -29.21 22.57 -2.20
N ALA A 359 -29.94 21.59 -1.66
CA ALA A 359 -31.40 21.68 -1.45
C ALA A 359 -31.83 22.59 -0.28
N GLN A 360 -30.92 22.93 0.64
CA GLN A 360 -31.19 23.89 1.73
C GLN A 360 -30.78 25.33 1.37
N GLY A 361 -30.03 25.53 0.27
CA GLY A 361 -29.66 26.87 -0.21
C GLY A 361 -30.76 27.61 -0.96
N ASP A 362 -31.77 26.90 -1.47
CA ASP A 362 -32.84 27.47 -2.32
C ASP A 362 -34.16 27.77 -1.57
N VAL A 363 -34.21 27.58 -0.24
CA VAL A 363 -35.45 27.78 0.56
C VAL A 363 -35.39 28.99 1.51
N GLU A 364 -34.24 29.66 1.67
CA GLU A 364 -34.12 30.86 2.54
C GLU A 364 -34.04 32.21 1.80
N THR A 365 -34.50 32.27 0.54
CA THR A 365 -34.78 33.56 -0.12
C THR A 365 -36.21 33.61 -0.64
N ASN A 366 -37.15 33.92 0.25
CA ASN A 366 -38.28 34.82 0.01
C ASN A 366 -39.04 35.14 1.31
#